data_AF-A0A817MI91-F1
#
_entry.id   AF-A0A817MI91-F1
#
_cell.length_a   1.000
_cell.length_b   1.000
_cell.length_c   1.000
_cell.angle_alpha   90.00
_cell.angle_beta   90.00
_cell.angle_gamma   90.00
#
_symmetry.space_group_name_H-M   'P 1'
#
loop_
_entity.id
_entity.type
_entity.pdbx_description
1 polymer ?
#
loop_
_entity_poly.entity_id
_entity_poly.type
_entity_poly.pdbx_seq_one_letter_code
_entity_poly.pdbx_strand_id
1 'polypeptide(L)' 'MANVRKPNTNGSQFLITTVPAPNLNEYYVAFGEVVDGLDAVKIIESYGSPSFSPTANIVITECGALE' A
#
# COMPACT_ATOMS: atom_id res chain seq x y z
N MET A 1 -3.11 7.11 -0.24
CA MET A 1 -2.64 7.66 1.06
C MET A 1 -3.52 7.12 2.16
N ALA A 2 -2.97 6.40 3.14
CA ALA A 2 -3.71 5.97 4.31
C ALA A 2 -3.95 7.16 5.26
N ASN A 3 -5.08 7.15 5.96
CA ASN A 3 -5.48 8.20 6.89
C ASN A 3 -6.31 7.62 8.04
N VAL A 4 -6.64 8.43 9.05
CA VAL A 4 -7.45 7.99 10.20
C VAL A 4 -8.96 8.06 9.94
N ARG A 5 -9.39 7.92 8.67
CA ARG A 5 -10.77 8.07 8.20
C ARG A 5 -11.39 9.44 8.55
N LYS A 6 -10.57 10.48 8.51
CA LYS A 6 -10.98 11.89 8.63
C LYS A 6 -10.31 12.70 7.51
N PRO A 7 -10.97 13.75 6.99
CA PRO A 7 -10.35 14.64 6.01
C PRO A 7 -9.05 15.26 6.54
N ASN A 8 -8.08 15.47 5.67
CA ASN A 8 -6.83 16.17 5.95
C ASN A 8 -5.96 15.56 7.07
N THR A 9 -6.01 14.23 7.23
CA THR A 9 -5.17 13.50 8.20
C THR A 9 -4.19 12.53 7.53
N ASN A 10 -3.68 12.89 6.35
CA ASN A 10 -2.66 12.07 5.67
C ASN A 10 -1.33 12.22 6.42
N GLY A 11 -0.66 11.10 6.66
CA GLY A 11 0.71 11.05 7.18
C GLY A 11 1.67 10.48 6.14
N SER A 12 2.60 9.63 6.56
CA SER A 12 3.51 8.90 5.67
C SER A 12 3.01 7.52 5.23
N GLN A 13 1.94 7.01 5.86
CA GLN A 13 1.41 5.69 5.54
C GLN A 13 0.75 5.67 4.16
N PHE A 14 1.08 4.66 3.37
CA PHE A 14 0.51 4.43 2.05
C PHE A 14 0.01 3.00 1.91
N LEU A 15 -0.71 2.75 0.82
CA LEU A 15 -1.29 1.46 0.47
C LEU A 15 -1.11 1.25 -1.03
N ILE A 16 -0.89 0.00 -1.42
CA ILE A 16 -0.85 -0.46 -2.81
C ILE A 16 -2.04 -1.40 -2.98
N THR A 17 -2.91 -1.12 -3.94
CA THR A 17 -4.09 -1.95 -4.22
C THR A 17 -3.71 -3.10 -5.15
N THR A 18 -4.08 -4.34 -4.78
CA THR A 18 -3.86 -5.55 -5.61
C THR A 18 -5.09 -5.92 -6.46
N VAL A 19 -6.23 -5.28 -6.19
CA VAL A 19 -7.48 -5.39 -6.94
C VAL A 19 -8.14 -4.01 -7.06
N PRO A 20 -9.06 -3.79 -8.02
CA PRO A 20 -9.85 -2.56 -8.07
C PRO A 20 -10.58 -2.30 -6.74
N ALA A 21 -10.44 -1.09 -6.17
CA ALA A 21 -10.96 -0.73 -4.85
C ALA A 21 -11.85 0.53 -4.89
N PRO A 22 -12.99 0.52 -5.61
CA PRO A 22 -13.85 1.70 -5.79
C PRO A 22 -14.44 2.23 -4.48
N ASN A 23 -14.54 1.40 -3.45
CA ASN A 23 -14.99 1.79 -2.11
C ASN A 23 -14.00 2.71 -1.36
N LEU A 24 -12.80 2.91 -1.89
CA LEU A 24 -11.81 3.83 -1.34
C LEU A 24 -11.87 5.23 -1.97
N ASN A 25 -12.62 5.40 -3.06
CA ASN A 25 -12.77 6.68 -3.74
C ASN A 25 -13.32 7.74 -2.78
N GLU A 26 -12.89 8.99 -2.97
CA GLU A 26 -13.22 10.16 -2.12
C GLU A 26 -12.67 10.12 -0.68
N TYR A 27 -12.32 8.95 -0.15
CA TYR A 27 -11.76 8.78 1.19
C TYR A 27 -10.24 8.71 1.21
N TYR A 28 -9.62 8.13 0.18
CA TYR A 28 -8.17 7.94 0.11
C TYR A 28 -7.64 8.56 -1.19
N VAL A 29 -6.58 9.37 -1.08
CA VAL A 29 -5.96 10.02 -2.24
C VAL A 29 -5.05 9.02 -2.96
N ALA A 30 -5.31 8.74 -4.24
CA ALA A 30 -4.38 8.06 -5.13
C ALA A 30 -3.35 9.07 -5.68
N PHE A 31 -2.06 8.71 -5.66
CA PHE A 31 -0.96 9.63 -6.03
C PHE A 31 0.12 8.99 -6.90
N GLY A 32 -0.02 7.70 -7.25
CA GLY A 32 0.94 6.99 -8.08
C GLY A 32 0.49 5.56 -8.35
N GLU A 33 1.25 4.87 -9.20
CA GLU A 33 1.03 3.47 -9.58
C GLU A 33 2.35 2.70 -9.60
N VAL A 34 2.27 1.38 -9.45
CA VAL A 34 3.43 0.49 -9.55
C VAL A 34 3.71 0.27 -11.04
N VAL A 35 4.84 0.80 -11.54
CA VAL A 35 5.24 0.67 -12.95
C VAL A 35 6.08 -0.58 -13.22
N ASP A 36 6.78 -1.09 -12.21
CA ASP A 36 7.59 -2.32 -12.24
C ASP A 36 7.56 -3.01 -10.87
N GLY A 37 7.79 -4.33 -10.83
CA GLY A 37 7.84 -5.12 -9.59
C GLY A 37 6.47 -5.54 -9.00
N LEU A 38 5.42 -5.65 -9.82
CA LEU A 38 4.10 -6.09 -9.35
C LEU A 38 4.09 -7.54 -8.83
N ASP A 39 5.02 -8.37 -9.31
CA ASP A 39 5.27 -9.72 -8.78
C ASP A 39 5.77 -9.68 -7.33
N ALA A 40 6.68 -8.76 -6.99
CA ALA A 40 7.10 -8.53 -5.60
C ALA A 40 5.91 -8.09 -4.72
N VAL A 41 5.03 -7.23 -5.23
CA VAL A 41 3.78 -6.85 -4.52
C VAL A 41 2.90 -8.07 -4.25
N LYS A 42 2.75 -8.98 -5.22
CA LYS A 42 1.98 -10.23 -5.03
C LYS A 42 2.62 -11.18 -4.01
N ILE A 43 3.95 -11.25 -3.97
CA ILE A 43 4.66 -12.02 -2.95
C ILE A 43 4.40 -11.42 -1.57
N ILE A 44 4.46 -10.10 -1.43
CA ILE A 44 4.13 -9.38 -0.18
C ILE A 44 2.69 -9.69 0.24
N GLU A 45 1.73 -9.63 -0.69
CA GLU A 45 0.31 -9.96 -0.45
C GLU A 45 0.13 -11.39 0.07
N SER A 46 0.92 -12.36 -0.41
CA SER A 46 0.83 -13.77 0.01
C SER A 46 1.15 -14.01 1.49
N TYR A 47 1.85 -13.07 2.14
CA TYR A 47 2.13 -13.10 3.58
C TYR A 47 1.05 -12.40 4.42
N GLY A 48 0.03 -11.83 3.78
CA GLY A 48 -1.15 -11.28 4.45
C GLY A 48 -1.97 -12.36 5.15
N SER A 49 -2.75 -11.97 6.15
CA SER A 49 -3.64 -12.87 6.86
C SER A 49 -4.99 -12.21 7.17
N PRO A 50 -6.06 -13.01 7.39
CA PRO A 50 -7.37 -12.47 7.79
C PRO A 50 -7.37 -11.70 9.11
N SER A 51 -6.36 -11.92 9.97
CA SER A 51 -6.21 -11.19 11.24
C SER A 51 -5.49 -9.86 11.10
N PHE A 52 -5.16 -9.44 9.86
CA PHE A 52 -4.40 -8.23 9.54
C PHE A 52 -2.97 -8.19 10.11
N SER A 53 -2.48 -9.34 10.56
CA SER A 53 -1.10 -9.52 11.03
C SER A 53 -0.31 -10.30 9.97
N PRO A 54 0.77 -9.73 9.41
CA PRO A 54 1.62 -10.44 8.47
C PRO A 54 2.20 -11.73 9.08
N THR A 55 2.33 -12.78 8.27
CA THR A 55 2.94 -14.05 8.70
C THR A 55 4.47 -14.02 8.64
N ALA A 56 5.05 -13.00 8.02
CA ALA A 56 6.48 -12.74 7.97
C ALA A 56 6.78 -11.24 8.14
N ASN A 57 8.01 -10.91 8.53
CA ASN A 57 8.44 -9.52 8.60
C ASN A 57 8.85 -9.03 7.20
N ILE A 58 8.17 -8.01 6.70
CA ILE A 58 8.38 -7.43 5.37
C ILE A 58 8.89 -6.01 5.55
N VAL A 59 10.12 -5.76 5.11
CA VAL A 59 10.85 -4.52 5.40
C VAL A 59 11.35 -3.93 4.08
N ILE A 60 11.15 -2.62 3.91
CA ILE A 60 11.84 -1.84 2.87
C ILE A 60 13.27 -1.67 3.34
N THR A 61 14.20 -2.45 2.80
CA THR A 61 15.62 -2.42 3.19
C THR A 61 16.37 -1.25 2.58
N GLU A 62 15.93 -0.77 1.42
CA GLU A 62 16.51 0.37 0.69
C GLU A 62 15.43 1.03 -0.16
N CYS A 63 15.51 2.35 -0.36
CA CYS A 63 14.63 3.10 -1.24
C CYS A 63 15.30 4.40 -1.73
N GLY A 64 14.83 4.92 -2.87
CA GLY A 64 15.35 6.14 -3.47
C GLY A 64 14.53 6.54 -4.70
N ALA A 65 14.88 7.68 -5.29
CA ALA A 65 14.38 8.08 -6.60
C ALA A 65 15.31 7.54 -7.70
N LEU A 66 14.72 7.16 -8.84
CA LEU A 66 15.47 6.89 -10.06
C LEU A 66 15.63 8.22 -10.80
N GLU A 67 16.87 8.66 -11.00
CA GLU A 67 17.21 9.81 -11.84
C GLU A 67 17.49 9.38 -13.29
#